data_AF-A0A660TG32-F1
#
_entry.id   AF-A0A660TG32-F1
#
_cell.length_a   1.000
_cell.length_b   1.000
_cell.length_c   1.000
_cell.angle_alpha   90.00
_cell.angle_beta   90.00
_cell.angle_gamma   90.00
#
_symmetry.space_group_name_H-M   'P 1'
#
loop_
_entity.id
_entity.type
_entity.pdbx_description
1 polymer ?
#
loop_
_entity_poly.entity_id
_entity_poly.type
_entity_poly.pdbx_seq_one_letter_code
_entity_poly.pdbx_strand_id
1 'polypeptide(L)'
;MIPPDKVLAELLHTDSHANIQNILMRISDRELAICMLYLSENDEISLLSFLPNTKQNRIKQEQGYLNRLNIRYPQYRTVIDDVILRLQGNPGGGIRSYVRPRKWNS
;
A
#
# COMPACT_ATOMS: atom_id res chain seq x y z
N MET A 1 20.43 -3.40 5.92
CA MET A 1 19.02 -3.07 6.23
C MET A 1 18.16 -3.60 5.09
N ILE A 2 17.16 -4.43 5.36
CA ILE A 2 16.27 -4.97 4.30
C ILE A 2 15.32 -3.84 3.85
N PRO A 3 15.15 -3.59 2.55
CA PRO A 3 14.16 -2.64 2.05
C PRO A 3 12.72 -3.06 2.42
N PRO A 4 11.84 -2.13 2.81
CA PRO A 4 10.50 -2.47 3.28
C PRO A 4 9.62 -3.08 2.17
N ASP A 5 9.82 -2.72 0.91
CA ASP A 5 9.20 -3.37 -0.26
C ASP A 5 9.48 -4.87 -0.32
N LYS A 6 10.71 -5.29 0.01
CA LYS A 6 11.08 -6.71 0.08
C LYS A 6 10.42 -7.42 1.24
N VAL A 7 10.34 -6.77 2.40
CA VAL A 7 9.61 -7.31 3.56
C VAL A 7 8.13 -7.49 3.23
N LEU A 8 7.50 -6.52 2.57
CA LEU A 8 6.12 -6.62 2.13
C LEU A 8 5.93 -7.79 1.16
N ALA A 9 6.79 -7.92 0.14
CA ALA A 9 6.72 -9.02 -0.82
C ALA A 9 6.84 -10.40 -0.16
N GLU A 10 7.79 -10.57 0.77
CA GLU A 10 7.93 -11.83 1.54
C GLU A 10 6.67 -12.18 2.34
N LEU A 11 6.02 -11.18 2.95
CA LEU A 11 4.77 -11.37 3.69
C LEU A 11 3.60 -11.78 2.80
N LEU A 12 3.54 -11.29 1.56
CA LEU A 12 2.51 -11.70 0.60
C LEU A 12 2.61 -13.18 0.20
N HIS A 13 3.78 -13.81 0.39
CA HIS A 13 4.03 -15.21 0.05
C HIS A 13 3.97 -16.18 1.23
N THR A 14 4.02 -15.70 2.47
CA THR A 14 4.16 -16.56 3.66
C THR A 14 2.84 -16.89 4.33
N ASP A 15 1.84 -16.02 4.22
CA ASP A 15 0.60 -16.13 4.99
C ASP A 15 -0.57 -16.66 4.13
N SER A 16 -1.64 -17.12 4.78
CA SER A 16 -2.78 -17.68 4.04
C SER A 16 -3.45 -16.61 3.18
N HIS A 17 -3.84 -16.99 1.96
CA HIS A 17 -4.47 -16.07 1.01
C HIS A 17 -5.69 -15.34 1.59
N ALA A 18 -6.51 -16.06 2.37
CA ALA A 18 -7.68 -15.48 3.02
C ALA A 18 -7.32 -14.42 4.07
N ASN A 19 -6.25 -14.64 4.86
CA ASN A 19 -5.82 -13.67 5.88
C ASN A 19 -5.28 -12.40 5.24
N ILE A 20 -4.38 -12.56 4.25
CA ILE A 20 -3.79 -11.43 3.50
C ILE A 20 -4.92 -10.63 2.85
N GLN A 21 -5.84 -11.28 2.14
CA GLN A 21 -6.99 -10.62 1.53
C GLN A 21 -7.82 -9.83 2.54
N ASN A 22 -8.14 -10.41 3.71
CA ASN A 22 -8.91 -9.72 4.75
C ASN A 22 -8.21 -8.46 5.28
N ILE A 23 -6.89 -8.51 5.43
CA ILE A 23 -6.09 -7.38 5.89
C ILE A 23 -6.00 -6.30 4.79
N LEU A 24 -5.63 -6.68 3.57
CA LEU A 24 -5.50 -5.75 2.43
C LEU A 24 -6.84 -5.07 2.10
N MET A 25 -7.97 -5.75 2.28
CA MET A 25 -9.30 -5.15 2.10
C MET A 25 -9.59 -4.00 3.06
N ARG A 26 -8.94 -3.97 4.24
CA ARG A 26 -9.08 -2.91 5.25
C ARG A 26 -8.11 -1.75 5.04
N ILE A 27 -7.09 -1.91 4.20
CA ILE A 27 -6.13 -0.86 3.87
C ILE A 27 -6.73 0.04 2.78
N SER A 28 -6.53 1.35 2.88
CA SER A 28 -7.07 2.30 1.90
C SER A 28 -6.40 2.12 0.53
N ASP A 29 -7.13 2.45 -0.53
CA ASP A 29 -6.62 2.31 -1.91
C ASP A 29 -5.34 3.13 -2.13
N ARG A 30 -5.25 4.31 -1.49
CA ARG A 30 -4.09 5.19 -1.52
C ARG A 30 -2.88 4.62 -0.79
N GLU A 31 -3.06 4.04 0.40
CA GLU A 31 -1.96 3.40 1.13
C GLU A 31 -1.38 2.23 0.30
N LEU A 32 -2.24 1.42 -0.31
CA LEU A 32 -1.81 0.34 -1.22
C LEU A 32 -1.07 0.89 -2.44
N ALA A 33 -1.60 1.94 -3.08
CA ALA A 33 -0.93 2.59 -4.21
C ALA A 33 0.45 3.17 -3.84
N ILE A 34 0.63 3.72 -2.63
CA ILE A 34 1.93 4.18 -2.14
C ILE A 34 2.88 3.01 -1.95
N CYS A 35 2.42 1.88 -1.40
CA CYS A 35 3.26 0.69 -1.20
C CYS A 35 3.80 0.15 -2.52
N MET A 36 3.01 0.25 -3.60
CA MET A 36 3.39 -0.22 -4.93
C MET A 36 4.50 0.61 -5.60
N LEU A 37 4.80 1.84 -5.16
CA LEU A 37 5.77 2.73 -5.83
C LEU A 37 7.18 2.12 -6.03
N TYR A 38 7.56 1.17 -5.18
CA TYR A 38 8.88 0.52 -5.21
C TYR A 38 8.80 -1.01 -5.31
N LEU A 39 7.60 -1.57 -5.50
CA LEU A 39 7.45 -3.00 -5.73
C LEU A 39 7.96 -3.37 -7.13
N SER A 40 8.46 -4.59 -7.30
CA SER A 40 8.67 -5.12 -8.65
C SER A 40 7.32 -5.42 -9.30
N GLU A 41 7.27 -5.47 -10.63
CA GLU A 41 6.05 -5.79 -11.37
C GLU A 41 5.42 -7.13 -10.91
N ASN A 42 6.24 -8.13 -10.59
CA ASN A 42 5.77 -9.41 -10.06
C ASN A 42 5.13 -9.28 -8.66
N ASP A 43 5.73 -8.46 -7.79
CA ASP A 43 5.20 -8.23 -6.44
C ASP A 43 3.90 -7.40 -6.50
N GLU A 44 3.81 -6.45 -7.44
CA GLU A 44 2.58 -5.71 -7.70
C GLU A 44 1.44 -6.64 -8.15
N ILE A 45 1.73 -7.54 -9.11
CA ILE A 45 0.76 -8.55 -9.58
C ILE A 45 0.33 -9.43 -8.41
N SER A 46 1.27 -9.87 -7.57
CA SER A 46 0.98 -10.67 -6.39
C SER A 46 0.05 -9.92 -5.43
N LEU A 47 0.36 -8.68 -5.07
CA LEU A 47 -0.48 -7.84 -4.19
C LEU A 47 -1.89 -7.66 -4.76
N LEU A 48 -2.02 -7.36 -6.05
CA LEU A 48 -3.31 -7.14 -6.69
C LEU A 48 -4.16 -8.42 -6.78
N SER A 49 -3.52 -9.60 -6.82
CA SER A 49 -4.22 -10.89 -6.91
C SER A 49 -5.13 -11.18 -5.71
N PHE A 50 -4.83 -10.62 -4.54
CA PHE A 50 -5.65 -10.73 -3.34
C PHE A 50 -6.89 -9.82 -3.35
N LEU A 51 -7.02 -8.92 -4.32
CA LEU A 51 -8.03 -7.86 -4.32
C LEU A 51 -9.07 -8.05 -5.43
N PRO A 52 -10.34 -7.69 -5.20
CA PRO A 52 -11.34 -7.69 -6.26
C PRO A 52 -11.00 -6.64 -7.32
N ASN A 53 -11.36 -6.91 -8.58
CA ASN A 53 -11.11 -6.03 -9.73
C ASN A 53 -11.53 -4.57 -9.48
N THR A 54 -12.63 -4.35 -8.77
CA THR A 54 -13.12 -3.01 -8.43
C THR A 54 -12.13 -2.22 -7.56
N LYS A 55 -11.47 -2.86 -6.60
CA LYS A 55 -10.45 -2.25 -5.74
C LYS A 55 -9.13 -2.08 -6.49
N GLN A 56 -8.73 -3.07 -7.30
CA GLN A 56 -7.55 -2.96 -8.16
C GLN A 56 -7.62 -1.71 -9.08
N ASN A 57 -8.79 -1.47 -9.69
CA ASN A 57 -8.99 -0.30 -10.56
C ASN A 57 -8.84 1.02 -9.80
N ARG A 58 -9.36 1.12 -8.57
CA ARG A 58 -9.21 2.32 -7.73
C ARG A 58 -7.76 2.55 -7.30
N ILE A 59 -7.03 1.49 -6.98
CA ILE A 59 -5.59 1.57 -6.65
C ILE A 59 -4.79 2.07 -7.85
N LYS A 60 -5.04 1.54 -9.05
CA LYS A 60 -4.39 2.00 -10.29
C LYS A 60 -4.68 3.47 -10.59
N GLN A 61 -5.90 3.94 -10.31
CA GLN A 61 -6.24 5.37 -10.40
C GLN A 61 -5.42 6.21 -9.40
N GLU A 62 -5.32 5.77 -8.14
CA GLU A 62 -4.47 6.40 -7.12
C GLU A 62 -3.00 6.45 -7.55
N GLN A 63 -2.43 5.39 -8.14
CA GLN A 63 -1.05 5.42 -8.69
C GLN A 63 -0.89 6.53 -9.74
N GLY A 64 -1.88 6.70 -10.62
CA GLY A 64 -1.89 7.81 -11.59
C GLY A 64 -1.88 9.20 -10.95
N TYR A 65 -2.57 9.37 -9.81
CA TYR A 65 -2.52 10.61 -9.02
C TYR A 65 -1.21 10.78 -8.26
N LEU A 66 -0.69 9.70 -7.67
CA LEU A 66 0.55 9.70 -6.90
C LEU A 66 1.76 10.03 -7.78
N ASN A 67 1.79 9.64 -9.05
CA ASN A 67 2.84 10.02 -10.00
C ASN A 67 2.96 11.54 -10.19
N ARG A 68 1.90 12.30 -9.89
CA ARG A 68 1.89 13.77 -9.93
C ARG A 68 2.24 14.39 -8.58
N LEU A 69 2.27 13.60 -7.52
CA LEU A 69 2.63 14.01 -6.18
C LEU A 69 4.08 13.64 -5.91
N ASN A 70 4.88 14.60 -5.44
CA ASN A 70 6.26 14.34 -5.03
C ASN A 70 6.29 13.63 -3.66
N ILE A 71 5.85 12.37 -3.63
CA ILE A 71 5.90 11.53 -2.43
C ILE A 71 7.37 11.26 -2.10
N ARG A 72 7.83 11.80 -0.97
CA ARG A 72 9.21 11.62 -0.53
C ARG A 72 9.37 10.25 0.12
N TYR A 73 10.58 9.70 0.04
CA TYR A 73 10.91 8.41 0.63
C TYR A 73 10.48 8.25 2.11
N PRO A 74 10.60 9.25 3.01
CA PRO A 74 10.10 9.12 4.38
C PRO A 74 8.59 8.88 4.48
N GLN A 75 7.79 9.50 3.59
CA GLN A 75 6.34 9.32 3.57
C GLN A 75 5.97 7.93 3.06
N TYR A 76 6.63 7.49 2.01
CA TYR A 76 6.54 6.11 1.53
C TYR A 76 6.86 5.13 2.67
N ARG A 77 7.99 5.35 3.36
CA ARG A 77 8.48 4.49 4.45
C ARG A 77 7.47 4.36 5.58
N THR A 78 6.90 5.47 6.04
CA THR A 78 5.85 5.46 7.07
C THR A 78 4.65 4.63 6.66
N VAL A 79 4.18 4.77 5.41
CA VAL A 79 3.00 4.05 4.92
C VAL A 79 3.27 2.56 4.80
N ILE A 80 4.38 2.17 4.18
CA ILE A 80 4.68 0.75 3.97
C ILE A 80 4.97 0.03 5.29
N ASP A 81 5.66 0.67 6.25
CA ASP A 81 5.92 0.08 7.56
C ASP A 81 4.60 -0.18 8.32
N ASP A 82 3.61 0.72 8.22
CA ASP A 82 2.30 0.50 8.84
C ASP A 82 1.50 -0.62 8.17
N VAL A 83 1.58 -0.75 6.84
CA VAL A 83 0.98 -1.89 6.12
C VAL A 83 1.62 -3.21 6.53
N ILE A 84 2.95 -3.25 6.62
CA ILE A 84 3.71 -4.42 7.09
C ILE A 84 3.27 -4.82 8.50
N LEU A 85 3.16 -3.84 9.42
CA LEU A 85 2.71 -4.09 10.79
C LEU A 85 1.31 -4.72 10.83
N ARG A 86 0.38 -4.22 10.00
CA ARG A 86 -0.98 -4.78 9.88
C ARG A 86 -0.98 -6.19 9.30
N LEU A 87 -0.12 -6.48 8.32
CA LEU A 87 0.03 -7.84 7.74
C LEU A 87 0.62 -8.83 8.74
N GLN A 88 1.47 -8.37 9.66
CA GLN A 88 1.99 -9.17 10.77
C GLN A 88 0.97 -9.40 11.91
N GLY A 89 -0.28 -8.97 11.73
CA GLY A 89 -1.35 -9.12 12.72
C GLY A 89 -1.31 -8.09 13.86
N ASN A 90 -0.43 -7.08 13.78
CA ASN A 90 -0.39 -6.01 14.77
C ASN A 90 -1.44 -4.94 14.45
N PRO A 91 -2.06 -4.31 15.46
CA PRO A 91 -2.88 -3.13 15.24
C PRO A 91 -1.99 -2.03 14.65
N GLY A 92 -2.22 -1.69 13.38
CA GLY A 92 -1.52 -0.58 12.73
C GLY A 92 -1.72 0.72 13.51
N GLY A 93 -0.73 1.61 13.47
CA GLY A 93 -0.73 2.87 14.20
C GLY A 93 -1.81 3.86 13.74
N GLY A 94 -2.59 3.49 12.71
CA GLY A 94 -3.66 4.31 12.16
C GLY A 94 -3.08 5.62 11.68
N ILE A 95 -2.42 5.62 10.51
CA ILE A 95 -1.95 6.83 9.84
C ILE A 95 -3.19 7.67 9.47
N ARG A 96 -3.75 8.38 10.45
CA ARG A 96 -5.06 9.04 10.36
C ARG A 96 -5.06 10.29 9.49
N SER A 97 -3.89 10.70 8.99
CA SER A 97 -3.76 11.94 8.23
C SER A 97 -2.31 12.07 7.78
N TYR A 98 -2.02 12.05 6.48
CA TYR A 98 -0.84 12.81 6.03
C TYR A 98 -0.91 13.41 4.63
N VAL A 99 -1.83 13.03 3.75
CA VAL A 99 -1.96 13.75 2.47
C VAL A 99 -3.42 13.84 2.06
N ARG A 100 -4.14 14.82 2.61
CA ARG A 100 -5.31 15.39 1.92
C ARG A 100 -4.78 16.52 1.03
N PRO A 101 -4.98 16.48 -0.31
CA PRO A 101 -4.68 17.64 -1.12
C PRO A 101 -5.47 18.84 -0.58
N ARG A 102 -4.78 19.93 -0.24
CA ARG A 102 -5.46 21.20 0.02
C ARG A 102 -6.10 21.62 -1.30
N LYS A 103 -7.40 21.98 -1.28
CA LYS A 103 -8.03 22.65 -2.42
C LYS A 103 -7.17 23.86 -2.78
N TRP A 104 -6.63 23.88 -4.00
CA TRP A 104 -6.13 25.11 -4.59
C TRP A 104 -7.37 25.94 -4.89
N ASN A 105 -7.63 26.98 -4.09
CA ASN A 105 -8.62 27.97 -4.44
C ASN A 105 -7.99 28.83 -5.54
N SER A 106 -8.39 28.58 -6.80
CA SER A 106 -8.26 29.56 -7.87
C SER A 106 -9.34 30.64 -7.71
#